data_AF-Q21FP8-F1
#
_entry.id   AF-Q21FP8-F1
#
_cell.length_a   1.000
_cell.length_b   1.000
_cell.length_c   1.000
_cell.angle_alpha   90.00
_cell.angle_beta   90.00
_cell.angle_gamma   90.00
#
_symmetry.space_group_name_H-M   'P 1'
#
loop_
_entity.id
_entity.type
_entity.pdbx_description
1 polymer ?
#
loop_
_entity_poly.entity_id
_entity_poly.type
_entity_poly.pdbx_seq_one_letter_code
_entity_poly.pdbx_strand_id
1 'polypeptide(L)'
;MGLGGISIWQLLIVLVIVLLLFGTKRLKGLGGDLGGAIKGFKKAMSDDEAAKQEAEEAEQKKVAAEEAAAAKTAEQKEKTEAK
;
A
#
# COMPACT_ATOMS: atom_id res chain seq x y z
N MET A 1 -14.29 -36.01 4.16
CA MET A 1 -14.33 -35.25 5.44
C MET A 1 -13.25 -34.16 5.37
N GLY A 2 -13.59 -32.98 4.85
CA GLY A 2 -12.67 -31.85 4.74
C GLY A 2 -13.20 -30.63 5.49
N LEU A 3 -12.33 -29.66 5.79
CA LEU A 3 -12.67 -28.39 6.44
C LEU A 3 -13.67 -27.51 5.66
N GLY A 4 -14.15 -27.95 4.49
CA GLY A 4 -15.10 -27.23 3.63
C GLY A 4 -16.57 -27.27 4.08
N GLY A 5 -16.88 -27.85 5.25
CA GLY A 5 -18.25 -27.88 5.80
C GLY A 5 -18.60 -26.68 6.69
N ILE A 6 -17.65 -25.79 6.99
CA ILE A 6 -17.91 -24.61 7.82
C ILE A 6 -18.51 -23.52 6.93
N SER A 7 -19.84 -23.53 6.83
CA SER A 7 -20.59 -22.48 6.16
C SER A 7 -20.39 -21.12 6.86
N ILE A 8 -20.40 -20.04 6.08
CA ILE A 8 -20.28 -18.65 6.57
C ILE A 8 -21.28 -18.35 7.71
N TRP A 9 -22.45 -19.01 7.67
CA TRP A 9 -23.51 -18.89 8.66
C TRP A 9 -23.12 -19.44 10.03
N GLN A 10 -22.37 -20.55 10.10
CA GLN A 10 -21.87 -21.09 11.35
C GLN A 10 -20.83 -20.16 11.98
N LEU A 11 -19.94 -19.55 11.18
CA LEU A 11 -18.98 -18.57 11.67
C LEU A 11 -19.67 -17.34 12.27
N LEU A 12 -20.76 -16.85 11.65
CA LEU A 12 -21.54 -15.75 12.20
C LEU A 12 -22.19 -16.09 13.55
N ILE A 13 -22.77 -17.29 13.68
CA ILE A 13 -23.36 -17.73 14.97
C ILE A 13 -22.29 -17.80 16.06
N VAL A 14 -21.13 -18.39 15.76
CA VAL A 14 -20.01 -18.46 16.71
C VAL A 14 -19.53 -17.06 17.08
N LEU A 15 -19.40 -16.15 16.12
CA LEU A 15 -19.03 -14.75 16.38
C LEU A 15 -20.02 -14.08 17.33
N VAL A 16 -21.32 -14.28 17.15
CA VAL A 16 -22.35 -13.73 18.05
C VAL A 16 -22.23 -14.31 19.46
N ILE A 17 -22.00 -15.62 19.60
CA ILE A 17 -21.78 -16.25 20.91
C ILE A 17 -20.55 -15.67 21.60
N VAL A 18 -19.43 -15.52 20.87
CA VAL A 18 -18.21 -14.90 21.41
C VAL A 18 -18.48 -13.45 21.84
N LEU A 19 -19.20 -12.68 21.03
CA LEU A 19 -19.59 -11.31 21.38
C LEU A 19 -20.47 -11.23 22.64
N LEU A 20 -21.37 -12.20 22.84
CA LEU A 20 -22.22 -12.28 24.03
C LEU A 20 -21.43 -12.69 25.28
N LEU A 21 -20.52 -13.66 25.17
CA LEU A 21 -19.71 -14.15 26.29
C LEU A 21 -18.69 -13.11 26.77
N PHE A 22 -17.97 -12.49 25.85
CA PHE A 22 -16.96 -11.49 26.19
C PHE A 22 -17.59 -10.10 26.42
N GLY A 23 -18.74 -9.83 25.80
CA GLY A 23 -19.39 -8.53 25.79
C GLY A 23 -18.69 -7.52 24.87
N THR A 24 -19.46 -6.62 24.28
CA THR A 24 -18.96 -5.59 23.34
C THR A 24 -17.96 -4.62 23.99
N LYS A 25 -18.07 -4.36 25.31
CA LYS A 25 -17.15 -3.49 26.05
C LYS A 25 -15.73 -4.04 26.10
N ARG A 26 -15.56 -5.34 26.37
CA ARG A 26 -14.23 -5.98 26.43
C ARG A 26 -13.57 -6.01 25.06
N LEU A 27 -14.34 -6.34 24.01
CA LEU A 27 -13.83 -6.32 22.64
C LEU A 27 -13.45 -4.91 22.19
N LYS A 28 -14.19 -3.86 22.59
CA LYS A 28 -13.80 -2.49 22.23
C LYS A 28 -12.50 -2.03 22.91
N GLY A 29 -12.26 -2.45 24.15
CA GLY A 29 -10.98 -2.21 24.83
C GLY A 29 -9.83 -2.93 24.12
N LEU A 30 -9.87 -4.27 24.12
CA LEU A 30 -8.83 -5.11 23.52
C LEU A 30 -8.63 -4.85 22.02
N GLY A 31 -9.72 -4.65 21.29
CA GLY A 31 -9.69 -4.30 19.87
C GLY A 31 -9.13 -2.91 19.60
N GLY A 32 -9.28 -1.97 20.54
CA GLY A 32 -8.63 -0.65 20.47
C GLY A 32 -7.11 -0.76 20.59
N ASP A 33 -6.63 -1.52 21.57
CA ASP A 33 -5.19 -1.74 21.80
C ASP A 33 -4.55 -2.49 20.62
N LEU A 34 -5.15 -3.61 20.21
CA LEU A 34 -4.67 -4.41 19.07
C LEU A 34 -4.80 -3.65 17.75
N GLY A 35 -5.93 -2.98 17.54
CA GLY A 35 -6.18 -2.17 16.35
C GLY A 35 -5.24 -0.97 16.24
N GLY A 36 -4.88 -0.35 17.35
CA GLY A 36 -3.88 0.72 17.42
C GLY A 36 -2.50 0.24 16.98
N ALA A 37 -2.05 -0.91 17.50
CA ALA A 37 -0.78 -1.51 17.11
C ALA A 37 -0.74 -1.87 15.62
N ILE A 38 -1.80 -2.49 15.10
CA ILE A 38 -1.92 -2.84 13.66
C ILE A 38 -1.98 -1.58 12.79
N LYS A 39 -2.70 -0.53 13.22
CA LYS A 39 -2.78 0.74 12.48
C LYS A 39 -1.43 1.45 12.44
N GLY A 40 -0.66 1.44 13.54
CA GLY A 40 0.70 1.94 13.58
C GLY A 40 1.62 1.20 12.62
N PHE A 41 1.54 -0.14 12.59
CA PHE A 41 2.29 -0.97 11.65
C PHE A 41 1.92 -0.71 10.19
N LYS A 42 0.61 -0.63 9.88
CA LYS A 42 0.11 -0.28 8.55
C LYS A 42 0.64 1.08 8.11
N LYS A 43 0.61 2.07 9.01
CA LYS A 43 1.10 3.42 8.71
C LYS A 43 2.61 3.44 8.46
N ALA A 44 3.40 2.74 9.28
CA ALA A 44 4.84 2.63 9.08
C ALA A 44 5.20 1.97 7.73
N MET A 45 4.47 0.91 7.33
CA MET A 45 4.65 0.29 6.02
C MET A 45 4.27 1.23 4.86
N SER A 46 3.15 1.95 4.98
CA SER A 46 2.71 2.87 3.92
C SER A 46 3.60 4.12 3.81
N ASP A 47 4.21 4.59 4.89
CA ASP A 47 5.18 5.70 4.87
C ASP A 47 6.45 5.29 4.11
N ASP A 48 6.93 4.05 4.32
CA ASP A 48 8.05 3.46 3.59
C ASP A 48 7.71 3.28 2.09
N GLU A 49 6.50 2.79 1.78
CA GLU A 49 6.04 2.68 0.39
C GLU A 49 5.89 4.04 -0.28
N ALA A 50 5.37 5.06 0.41
CA ALA A 50 5.25 6.41 -0.13
C ALA A 50 6.61 7.04 -0.38
N ALA A 51 7.56 6.92 0.57
CA ALA A 51 8.93 7.39 0.39
C ALA A 51 9.63 6.68 -0.78
N LYS A 52 9.38 5.38 -0.94
CA LYS A 52 9.92 4.60 -2.06
C LYS A 52 9.31 5.00 -3.39
N GLN A 53 7.99 5.24 -3.44
CA GLN A 53 7.31 5.73 -4.65
C GLN A 53 7.80 7.12 -5.04
N GLU A 54 8.00 8.02 -4.07
CA GLU A 54 8.49 9.38 -4.33
C GLU A 54 9.95 9.37 -4.82
N ALA A 55 10.79 8.48 -4.28
CA ALA A 55 12.15 8.26 -4.78
C ALA A 55 12.18 7.69 -6.21
N GLU A 56 11.32 6.71 -6.50
CA GLU A 56 11.24 6.08 -7.83
C GLU A 56 10.70 7.06 -8.88
N GLU A 57 9.73 7.90 -8.52
CA GLU A 57 9.18 8.95 -9.40
C GLU A 57 10.21 10.07 -9.64
N ALA A 58 11.05 10.40 -8.64
CA ALA A 58 12.14 11.36 -8.79
C ALA A 58 13.25 10.84 -9.70
N GLU A 59 13.63 9.56 -9.62
CA GLU A 59 14.58 8.95 -10.56
C GLU A 59 14.03 8.90 -11.99
N GLN A 60 12.78 8.47 -12.17
CA GLN A 60 12.16 8.43 -13.50
C GLN A 60 12.09 9.82 -14.16
N LYS A 61 11.77 10.87 -13.39
CA LYS A 61 11.78 12.26 -13.90
C LYS A 61 13.18 12.73 -14.31
N LYS A 62 14.23 12.34 -13.59
CA LYS A 62 15.61 12.69 -13.95
C LYS A 62 16.05 12.01 -15.24
N VAL A 63 15.79 10.71 -15.37
CA VAL A 63 16.14 9.95 -16.59
C VAL A 63 15.39 10.50 -17.80
N ALA A 64 14.08 10.78 -17.67
CA ALA A 64 13.30 11.37 -18.75
C ALA A 64 13.77 12.78 -19.16
N ALA A 65 14.20 13.60 -18.19
CA ALA A 65 14.72 14.94 -18.46
C ALA A 65 16.09 14.88 -19.19
N GLU A 66 16.96 13.94 -18.80
CA GLU A 66 18.26 13.75 -19.44
C GLU A 66 18.12 13.22 -20.88
N GLU A 67 17.22 12.27 -21.11
CA GLU A 67 16.93 11.74 -22.44
C GLU A 67 16.33 12.81 -23.37
N ALA A 68 15.41 13.64 -22.85
CA ALA A 68 14.84 14.76 -23.59
C ALA A 68 15.88 15.85 -23.92
N ALA A 69 16.85 16.10 -23.03
CA ALA A 69 17.93 17.04 -23.27
C ALA A 69 18.93 16.52 -24.32
N ALA A 70 19.25 15.21 -24.28
CA ALA A 70 20.10 14.55 -25.26
C ALA A 70 19.46 14.57 -26.66
N ALA A 71 18.16 14.26 -26.77
CA ALA A 71 17.41 14.29 -28.02
C ALA A 71 17.39 15.70 -28.65
N LYS A 72 17.13 16.74 -27.85
CA LYS A 72 17.15 18.14 -28.34
C LYS A 72 18.53 18.59 -28.82
N THR A 73 19.59 18.13 -28.16
CA THR A 73 20.97 18.46 -28.53
C THR A 73 21.38 17.76 -29.83
N ALA A 74 20.96 16.51 -30.02
CA ALA A 74 21.18 15.78 -31.26
C ALA A 74 20.45 16.42 -32.46
N GLU A 75 19.18 16.81 -32.28
CA GLU A 75 18.39 17.41 -33.36
C GLU A 75 18.90 18.82 -33.76
N GLN A 76 19.45 19.59 -32.82
CA GLN A 76 20.10 20.88 -33.12
C GLN A 76 21.42 20.73 -33.88
N LYS A 77 22.22 19.71 -33.58
CA LYS A 77 23.46 19.44 -34.34
C LYS A 77 23.15 19.06 -35.80
N GLU A 78 22.16 18.20 -36.02
CA GLU A 78 21.80 17.74 -37.38
C GLU A 78 21.29 18.89 -38.26
N LYS A 79 20.51 19.83 -37.72
CA LYS A 79 20.04 21.02 -38.47
C LYS A 79 21.13 22.06 -38.76
N THR A 80 22.27 22.02 -38.08
CA THR A 80 23.36 22.99 -38.26
C THR A 80 24.42 22.51 -39.26
N GLU A 81 24.58 21.19 -39.44
CA GLU A 81 25.50 20.63 -40.43
C GLU A 81 24.89 20.46 -41.83
N ALA A 82 23.55 20.51 -41.95
CA ALA A 82 22.85 20.35 -43.23
C ALA A 82 22.58 21.67 -44.00
N LYS A 83 23.16 22.80 -43.57
CA LYS A 83 22.98 24.11 -44.20
C LYS A 83 24.31 24.79 -44.48
#